data_AF-A0A423LGG6-F1
#
_entry.id   AF-A0A423LGG6-F1
#
_cell.length_a   1.000
_cell.length_b   1.000
_cell.length_c   1.000
_cell.angle_alpha   90.00
_cell.angle_beta   90.00
_cell.angle_gamma   90.00
#
_symmetry.space_group_name_H-M   'P 1'
#
loop_
_entity.id
_entity.type
_entity.pdbx_description
1 polymer ?
#
loop_
_entity_poly.entity_id
_entity_poly.type
_entity_poly.pdbx_seq_one_letter_code
_entity_poly.pdbx_strand_id
1 'polypeptide(L)'
;MSPAQIAFFKRRLKDKADDLSERMRRNQVIFFVERQPDQADAAATEELRSLTLNIIERDKKVLANIARALEMIESGNYGYCHETGEPIGLERLLALPESLYSVEFMRMKEVRSKHLRQVV
;
A
#
# COMPACT_ATOMS: atom_id res chain seq x y z
N MET A 1 -18.50 -4.99 12.92
CA MET A 1 -18.52 -5.72 11.62
C MET A 1 -19.12 -7.10 11.83
N SER A 2 -19.88 -7.65 10.89
CA SER A 2 -20.41 -9.01 11.02
C SER A 2 -19.34 -10.07 10.70
N PRO A 3 -19.44 -11.31 11.24
CA PRO A 3 -18.49 -12.39 10.92
C PRO A 3 -18.38 -12.68 9.42
N ALA A 4 -19.50 -12.59 8.69
CA ALA A 4 -19.53 -12.78 7.24
C ALA A 4 -18.75 -11.67 6.50
N GLN A 5 -18.88 -10.42 6.94
CA GLN A 5 -18.11 -9.30 6.37
C GLN A 5 -16.62 -9.45 6.64
N ILE A 6 -16.24 -9.86 7.86
CA ILE A 6 -14.85 -10.12 8.22
C ILE A 6 -14.24 -11.22 7.34
N ALA A 7 -14.96 -12.34 7.13
CA ALA A 7 -14.50 -13.41 6.26
C ALA A 7 -14.30 -12.93 4.81
N PHE A 8 -15.22 -12.11 4.29
CA PHE A 8 -15.12 -11.48 2.98
C PHE A 8 -13.85 -10.62 2.84
N PHE A 9 -13.62 -9.70 3.79
CA PHE A 9 -12.45 -8.83 3.74
C PHE A 9 -11.14 -9.59 3.97
N LYS A 10 -11.12 -10.58 4.87
CA LYS A 10 -9.95 -11.44 5.11
C LYS A 10 -9.52 -12.17 3.84
N ARG A 11 -10.47 -12.74 3.09
CA ARG A 11 -10.17 -13.36 1.79
C ARG A 11 -9.60 -12.35 0.81
N ARG A 12 -10.26 -11.21 0.64
CA ARG A 12 -9.83 -10.16 -0.30
C ARG A 12 -8.44 -9.59 0.03
N LEU A 13 -8.11 -9.46 1.31
CA LEU A 13 -6.77 -9.05 1.77
C LEU A 13 -5.70 -10.08 1.39
N LYS A 14 -5.98 -11.37 1.55
CA LYS A 14 -5.06 -12.45 1.16
C LYS A 14 -4.85 -12.50 -0.36
N ASP A 15 -5.94 -12.50 -1.13
CA ASP A 15 -5.87 -12.50 -2.59
C ASP A 15 -5.03 -11.31 -3.10
N LYS A 16 -5.24 -10.12 -2.51
CA LYS A 16 -4.47 -8.92 -2.84
C LYS A 16 -2.99 -9.02 -2.42
N ALA A 17 -2.67 -9.68 -1.31
CA ALA A 17 -1.30 -9.89 -0.86
C ALA A 17 -0.53 -10.80 -1.83
N ASP A 18 -1.18 -11.87 -2.30
CA ASP A 18 -0.60 -12.81 -3.25
C ASP A 18 -0.34 -12.11 -4.60
N ASP A 19 -1.32 -11.35 -5.11
CA ASP A 19 -1.17 -10.56 -6.34
C ASP A 19 -0.01 -9.54 -6.27
N LEU A 20 0.11 -8.83 -5.14
CA LEU A 20 1.20 -7.87 -4.92
C LEU A 20 2.57 -8.56 -4.83
N SER A 21 2.63 -9.72 -4.17
CA SER A 21 3.86 -10.50 -4.04
C SER A 21 4.35 -10.98 -5.41
N GLU A 22 3.46 -11.49 -6.25
CA GLU A 22 3.80 -11.88 -7.62
C GLU A 22 4.15 -10.69 -8.52
N ARG A 23 3.47 -9.54 -8.35
CA ARG A 23 3.86 -8.31 -9.06
C ARG A 23 5.26 -7.86 -8.67
N MET A 24 5.58 -7.84 -7.39
CA MET A 24 6.92 -7.48 -6.91
C MET A 24 7.99 -8.45 -7.43
N ARG A 25 7.71 -9.77 -7.43
CA ARG A 25 8.63 -10.77 -7.96
C ARG A 25 8.91 -10.54 -9.44
N ARG A 26 7.88 -10.25 -10.25
CA ARG A 26 8.03 -9.91 -11.67
C ARG A 26 8.87 -8.65 -11.88
N ASN A 27 8.61 -7.60 -11.11
CA ASN A 27 9.36 -6.33 -11.21
C ASN A 27 10.83 -6.47 -10.80
N GLN A 28 11.16 -7.38 -9.87
CA GLN A 28 12.55 -7.65 -9.49
C GLN A 28 13.35 -8.32 -10.62
N VAL A 29 12.72 -9.16 -11.46
CA VAL A 29 13.41 -9.80 -12.59
C VAL A 29 13.89 -8.77 -13.61
N ILE A 30 13.16 -7.67 -13.79
CA ILE A 30 13.54 -6.57 -14.71
C ILE A 30 14.93 -6.01 -14.35
N PHE A 31 15.25 -5.89 -13.06
CA PHE A 31 16.56 -5.36 -12.60
C PHE A 31 17.75 -6.25 -12.92
N PHE A 32 17.57 -7.56 -13.04
CA PHE A 32 18.67 -8.52 -13.23
C PHE A 32 18.94 -8.82 -14.71
N VAL A 33 18.02 -8.49 -15.62
CA VAL A 33 18.14 -8.79 -17.05
C VAL A 33 18.80 -7.63 -17.83
N GLU A 34 18.98 -6.46 -17.21
CA GLU A 34 19.66 -5.32 -17.85
C GLU A 34 21.15 -5.60 -18.08
N ARG A 35 21.44 -5.97 -19.33
CA ARG A 35 22.76 -5.87 -19.96
C ARG A 35 23.27 -4.44 -19.82
N GLN A 36 24.59 -4.27 -19.69
CA GLN A 36 25.22 -2.95 -19.66
C GLN A 36 24.63 -2.07 -20.76
N PRO A 37 23.90 -0.99 -20.41
CA PRO A 37 23.44 -0.04 -21.42
C PRO A 37 24.66 0.57 -22.08
N ASP A 38 24.56 0.84 -23.38
CA ASP A 38 25.55 1.68 -24.02
C ASP A 38 25.42 3.13 -23.52
N GLN A 39 26.37 4.00 -23.90
CA GLN A 39 26.36 5.39 -23.42
C GLN A 39 25.11 6.17 -23.86
N ALA A 40 24.44 5.77 -24.94
CA ALA A 40 23.25 6.46 -25.43
C ALA A 40 22.00 6.08 -24.63
N ASP A 41 21.91 4.82 -24.19
CA ASP A 41 20.75 4.29 -23.47
C ASP A 41 20.81 4.47 -21.95
N ALA A 42 22.00 4.76 -21.39
CA ALA A 42 22.23 4.82 -19.95
C ALA A 42 21.25 5.71 -19.18
N ALA A 43 20.87 6.87 -19.74
CA ALA A 43 19.93 7.78 -19.09
C ALA A 43 18.51 7.20 -19.02
N ALA A 44 18.04 6.58 -20.10
CA ALA A 44 16.71 5.98 -20.18
C ALA A 44 16.59 4.74 -19.27
N THR A 45 17.63 3.91 -19.24
CA THR A 45 17.72 2.74 -18.33
C THR A 45 17.62 3.18 -16.87
N GLU A 46 18.37 4.20 -16.46
CA GLU A 46 18.35 4.68 -15.07
C GLU A 46 17.00 5.28 -14.67
N GLU A 47 16.30 5.95 -15.60
CA GLU A 47 14.94 6.44 -15.35
C GLU A 47 13.96 5.27 -15.14
N LEU A 48 13.98 4.26 -16.00
CA LEU A 48 13.16 3.06 -15.86
C LEU A 48 13.45 2.31 -14.55
N ARG A 49 14.72 2.23 -14.17
CA ARG A 49 15.18 1.67 -12.90
C ARG A 49 14.58 2.43 -11.72
N SER A 50 14.70 3.75 -11.73
CA SER A 50 14.14 4.64 -10.70
C SER A 50 12.62 4.49 -10.57
N LEU A 51 11.89 4.44 -11.69
CA LEU A 51 10.45 4.23 -11.70
C LEU A 51 10.08 2.87 -11.10
N THR A 52 10.81 1.82 -11.46
CA THR A 52 10.53 0.46 -10.96
C THR A 52 10.78 0.34 -9.47
N LEU A 53 11.85 0.96 -8.95
CA LEU A 53 12.11 1.03 -7.50
C LEU A 53 10.95 1.70 -6.75
N ASN A 54 10.46 2.83 -7.26
CA ASN A 54 9.33 3.54 -6.67
C ASN A 54 8.05 2.69 -6.64
N ILE A 55 7.79 1.89 -7.67
CA ILE A 55 6.65 0.97 -7.71
C ILE A 55 6.82 -0.12 -6.63
N ILE A 56 8.00 -0.73 -6.53
CA ILE A 56 8.31 -1.76 -5.53
C ILE A 56 8.14 -1.21 -4.11
N GLU A 57 8.61 0.00 -3.83
CA GLU A 57 8.46 0.63 -2.52
C GLU A 57 7.00 0.88 -2.14
N ARG A 58 6.17 1.30 -3.10
CA ARG A 58 4.73 1.46 -2.88
C ARG A 58 4.08 0.12 -2.58
N ASP A 59 4.42 -0.93 -3.32
CA ASP A 59 3.88 -2.27 -3.12
C ASP A 59 4.25 -2.84 -1.74
N LYS A 60 5.50 -2.65 -1.30
CA LYS A 60 5.95 -3.00 0.05
C LYS A 60 5.11 -2.30 1.13
N LYS A 61 4.82 -1.00 0.96
CA LYS A 61 3.97 -0.24 1.90
C LYS A 61 2.54 -0.79 1.95
N VAL A 62 1.97 -1.17 0.79
CA VAL A 62 0.64 -1.77 0.73
C VAL A 62 0.63 -3.14 1.40
N LEU A 63 1.63 -3.99 1.17
CA LEU A 63 1.77 -5.29 1.85
C LEU A 63 1.87 -5.14 3.37
N ALA A 64 2.64 -4.16 3.86
CA ALA A 64 2.73 -3.87 5.29
C ALA A 64 1.36 -3.45 5.88
N ASN A 65 0.58 -2.67 5.13
CA ASN A 65 -0.79 -2.32 5.55
C ASN A 65 -1.73 -3.53 5.55
N ILE A 66 -1.61 -4.42 4.57
CA ILE A 66 -2.39 -5.67 4.53
C ILE A 66 -2.07 -6.55 5.75
N ALA A 67 -0.79 -6.70 6.10
CA ALA A 67 -0.37 -7.47 7.28
C ALA A 67 -1.02 -6.91 8.55
N ARG A 68 -0.95 -5.58 8.77
CA ARG A 68 -1.62 -4.93 9.91
C ARG A 68 -3.13 -5.08 9.86
N ALA A 69 -3.77 -4.97 8.69
CA ALA A 69 -5.21 -5.16 8.56
C ALA A 69 -5.63 -6.58 8.94
N LEU A 70 -4.84 -7.60 8.60
CA LEU A 70 -5.05 -8.98 9.02
C LEU A 70 -4.89 -9.14 10.54
N GLU A 71 -3.87 -8.53 11.16
CA GLU A 71 -3.71 -8.50 12.62
C GLU A 71 -4.91 -7.81 13.32
N MET A 72 -5.42 -6.74 12.73
CA MET A 72 -6.63 -6.06 13.23
C MET A 72 -7.89 -6.92 13.12
N ILE A 73 -7.96 -7.80 12.11
CA ILE A 73 -9.04 -8.79 12.00
C ILE A 73 -8.96 -9.78 13.17
N GLU A 74 -7.77 -10.32 13.47
CA GLU A 74 -7.59 -11.28 14.56
C GLU A 74 -7.86 -10.67 15.93
N SER A 75 -7.53 -9.40 16.13
CA SER A 75 -7.82 -8.66 17.38
C SER A 75 -9.24 -8.09 17.46
N GLY A 76 -10.05 -8.22 16.41
CA GLY A 76 -11.44 -7.71 16.38
C GLY A 76 -11.57 -6.21 16.12
N ASN A 77 -10.48 -5.50 15.85
CA ASN A 77 -10.44 -4.05 15.65
C ASN A 77 -10.53 -3.61 14.17
N TYR A 78 -10.68 -4.55 13.24
CA TYR A 78 -10.75 -4.23 11.82
C TYR A 78 -11.92 -3.31 11.46
N GLY A 79 -11.62 -2.30 10.66
CA GLY A 79 -12.55 -1.28 10.20
C GLY A 79 -12.72 -0.10 11.15
N TYR A 80 -11.85 0.04 12.14
CA TYR A 80 -11.67 1.26 12.92
C TYR A 80 -10.30 1.88 12.62
N CYS A 81 -10.23 3.21 12.67
CA CYS A 81 -9.01 3.96 12.43
C CYS A 81 -7.99 3.63 13.52
N HIS A 82 -6.78 3.28 13.11
CA HIS A 82 -5.71 2.90 14.04
C HIS A 82 -5.31 4.03 15.01
N GLU A 83 -5.54 5.29 14.63
CA GLU A 83 -5.06 6.46 15.39
C GLU A 83 -6.17 7.13 16.19
N THR A 84 -7.38 7.21 15.62
CA THR A 84 -8.51 7.91 16.25
C THR A 84 -9.52 6.96 16.86
N GLY A 85 -9.49 5.67 16.50
CA GLY A 85 -10.51 4.70 16.90
C GLY A 85 -11.86 4.86 16.20
N GLU A 86 -12.00 5.85 15.31
CA GLU A 86 -13.25 6.13 14.59
C GLU A 86 -13.53 5.05 13.52
N PRO A 87 -14.80 4.75 13.23
CA PRO A 87 -15.13 3.78 12.18
C PRO A 87 -14.64 4.25 10.81
N ILE A 88 -14.02 3.34 10.07
CA ILE A 88 -13.66 3.52 8.66
C ILE A 88 -14.90 3.21 7.82
N GLY A 89 -15.28 4.15 6.95
CA GLY A 89 -16.45 3.98 6.08
C GLY A 89 -16.40 2.71 5.24
N LEU A 90 -17.52 2.01 5.14
CA LEU A 90 -17.60 0.73 4.43
C LEU A 90 -17.20 0.85 2.96
N GLU A 91 -17.61 1.93 2.27
CA GLU A 91 -17.23 2.19 0.88
C GLU A 91 -15.72 2.27 0.70
N ARG A 92 -15.01 2.84 1.68
CA ARG A 92 -13.54 2.91 1.68
C ARG A 92 -12.93 1.52 1.84
N LEU A 93 -13.44 0.68 2.74
CA LEU A 93 -12.95 -0.69 2.90
C LEU A 93 -13.27 -1.56 1.67
N LEU A 94 -14.40 -1.31 1.00
CA LEU A 94 -14.75 -1.97 -0.26
C LEU A 94 -13.84 -1.54 -1.42
N ALA A 95 -13.35 -0.30 -1.44
CA ALA A 95 -12.37 0.15 -2.41
C ALA A 95 -10.94 -0.32 -2.06
N LEU A 96 -10.55 -0.14 -0.80
CA LEU A 96 -9.20 -0.35 -0.25
C LEU A 96 -9.30 -1.11 1.09
N PRO A 97 -9.36 -2.45 1.06
CA PRO A 97 -9.52 -3.25 2.27
C PRO A 97 -8.32 -3.15 3.23
N GLU A 98 -7.15 -2.75 2.75
CA GLU A 98 -5.93 -2.53 3.54
C GLU A 98 -5.94 -1.21 4.33
N SER A 99 -7.02 -0.42 4.24
CA SER A 99 -7.02 0.91 4.85
C SER A 99 -7.03 0.84 6.38
N LEU A 100 -6.01 1.44 7.00
CA LEU A 100 -5.86 1.53 8.46
C LEU A 100 -6.40 2.83 9.05
N TYR A 101 -6.78 3.80 8.20
CA TYR A 101 -7.10 5.17 8.63
C TYR A 101 -8.42 5.66 8.03
N SER A 102 -9.16 6.43 8.82
CA SER A 102 -10.36 7.14 8.37
C SER A 102 -10.03 8.24 7.35
N VAL A 103 -11.05 8.68 6.59
CA VAL A 103 -10.91 9.78 5.63
C VAL A 103 -10.52 11.06 6.34
N GLU A 104 -11.16 11.37 7.47
CA GLU A 104 -10.89 12.58 8.25
C GLU A 104 -9.46 12.59 8.79
N PHE A 105 -8.98 11.48 9.35
CA PHE A 105 -7.59 11.39 9.80
C PHE A 105 -6.59 11.63 8.64
N MET A 106 -6.86 11.06 7.46
CA MET A 106 -6.01 11.25 6.29
C MET A 106 -6.02 12.71 5.80
N ARG A 107 -7.18 13.39 5.83
CA ARG A 107 -7.28 14.82 5.52
C ARG A 107 -6.43 15.66 6.48
N MET A 108 -6.55 15.40 7.78
CA MET A 108 -5.75 16.11 8.79
C MET A 108 -4.25 15.90 8.59
N LYS A 109 -3.83 14.65 8.30
CA LYS A 109 -2.43 14.30 8.02
C LYS A 109 -1.91 15.02 6.77
N GLU A 110 -2.71 15.10 5.71
CA GLU A 110 -2.33 15.79 4.48
C GLU A 110 -2.13 17.30 4.70
N VAL A 111 -3.05 17.95 5.41
CA VAL A 111 -2.94 19.38 5.77
C VAL A 111 -1.66 19.63 6.57
N ARG A 112 -1.38 18.81 7.59
CA ARG A 112 -0.17 18.92 8.40
C ARG A 112 1.10 18.74 7.55
N SER A 113 1.15 17.73 6.69
CA SER A 113 2.30 17.50 5.80
C SER A 113 2.49 18.59 4.74
N LYS A 114 1.43 19.26 4.28
CA LYS A 114 1.55 20.41 3.38
C LYS A 114 2.14 21.61 4.12
N HIS A 115 1.68 21.89 5.32
CA HIS A 115 2.21 22.99 6.14
C HIS A 115 3.70 22.79 6.45
N LEU A 116 4.11 21.58 6.86
CA LEU A 116 5.52 21.28 7.11
C LEU A 116 6.42 21.44 5.88
N ARG A 117 5.91 21.15 4.68
CA ARG A 117 6.65 21.32 3.42
C ARG A 117 6.79 22.77 2.97
N GLN A 118 5.98 23.69 3.51
CA GLN A 118 6.04 25.12 3.20
C GLN A 118 6.96 25.90 4.15
N VAL A 119 7.41 25.26 5.23
CA VAL A 119 8.22 25.89 6.30
C VAL A 119 9.69 25.44 6.23
N VAL A 120 10.03 24.56 5.28
CA VAL A 120 11.39 24.11 4.95
C VAL A 120 11.74 24.64 3.56
#